data_AF-A0A5D9D586-F1
#
_entry.id   AF-A0A5D9D586-F1
#
_cell.length_a   1.000
_cell.length_b   1.000
_cell.length_c   1.000
_cell.angle_alpha   90.00
_cell.angle_beta   90.00
_cell.angle_gamma   90.00
#
_symmetry.space_group_name_H-M   'P 1'
#
loop_
_entity.id
_entity.type
_entity.pdbx_description
1 polymer ?
#
loop_
_entity_poly.entity_id
_entity_poly.type
_entity_poly.pdbx_seq_one_letter_code
_entity_poly.pdbx_strand_id
1 'polypeptide(L)'
;MTEQPTLIEAIDATLPQTQCGKCGHDGCRPYAEAIAEGEPINRCPPGGDETVVRLAELTGRSTLPLEQPAQSPLVARIREDECIGCTKCIQACPVDAILGAAKQMHTVIESECTGCELCVAPCPVDCIDLLPHPEWQAASDEQAQRDYLAKRAKLGRQRHDARNRRLARQAEEKRRRRAERQAQRTAPASKPAEAAATSSTSLRTTRASLLASLKRVDRQRQDASLTDADRRDLERRAEELRSRLADIDRQLAEGTESAARPASSDRQRRFAVNAAEQARRRARQQLAHAQRQGDDDAIEAARDQLARADRVLEQAREALAPPSH
;
A
#
# COMPACT_ATOMS: atom_id res chain seq x y z
N MET A 1 -22.36 -14.52 -34.83
CA MET A 1 -22.15 -15.81 -34.11
C MET A 1 -21.94 -15.45 -32.66
N THR A 2 -22.94 -15.64 -31.81
CA THR A 2 -22.81 -15.43 -30.37
C THR A 2 -22.00 -16.60 -29.80
N GLU A 3 -20.73 -16.38 -29.47
CA GLU A 3 -19.93 -17.33 -28.70
C GLU A 3 -20.67 -17.66 -27.40
N GLN A 4 -20.84 -18.94 -27.11
CA GLN A 4 -21.42 -19.35 -25.83
C GLN A 4 -20.41 -19.04 -24.72
N PRO A 5 -20.87 -18.47 -23.58
CA PRO A 5 -19.99 -18.18 -22.47
C PRO A 5 -19.38 -19.48 -21.94
N THR A 6 -18.10 -19.43 -21.60
CA THR A 6 -17.41 -20.53 -20.92
C THR A 6 -18.09 -20.84 -19.58
N LEU A 7 -17.92 -22.06 -19.05
CA LEU A 7 -18.48 -22.43 -17.74
C LEU A 7 -18.05 -21.44 -16.64
N ILE A 8 -16.78 -21.01 -16.66
CA ILE A 8 -16.24 -20.02 -15.71
C ILE A 8 -16.98 -18.69 -15.82
N GLU A 9 -17.26 -18.21 -17.05
CA GLU A 9 -18.02 -16.97 -17.25
C GLU A 9 -19.47 -17.09 -16.76
N ALA A 10 -20.11 -18.24 -16.95
CA ALA A 10 -21.46 -18.50 -16.46
C ALA A 10 -21.52 -18.56 -14.92
N ILE A 11 -20.53 -19.20 -14.28
CA ILE A 11 -20.41 -19.24 -12.83
C ILE A 11 -20.15 -17.84 -12.29
N ASP A 12 -19.16 -17.12 -12.83
CA ASP A 12 -18.83 -15.77 -12.41
C ASP A 12 -20.04 -14.85 -12.56
N ALA A 13 -20.79 -14.94 -13.68
CA ALA A 13 -22.06 -14.23 -13.91
C ALA A 13 -23.11 -14.43 -12.81
N THR A 14 -23.12 -15.61 -12.19
CA THR A 14 -24.09 -16.02 -11.17
C THR A 14 -23.73 -15.52 -9.77
N LEU A 15 -22.44 -15.29 -9.49
CA LEU A 15 -21.98 -14.80 -8.20
C LEU A 15 -22.49 -13.38 -7.88
N PRO A 16 -22.59 -12.98 -6.60
CA PRO A 16 -23.14 -11.69 -6.20
C PRO A 16 -22.23 -10.48 -6.51
N GLN A 17 -21.03 -10.72 -7.04
CA GLN A 17 -20.09 -9.69 -7.51
C GLN A 17 -19.71 -8.64 -6.46
N THR A 18 -19.67 -9.04 -5.18
CA THR A 18 -19.28 -8.14 -4.08
C THR A 18 -17.78 -7.94 -3.97
N GLN A 19 -16.99 -8.90 -4.49
CA GLN A 19 -15.51 -8.92 -4.40
C GLN A 19 -14.97 -8.91 -2.96
N CYS A 20 -15.70 -9.49 -2.01
CA CYS A 20 -15.37 -9.42 -0.58
C CYS A 20 -14.35 -10.45 -0.08
N GLY A 21 -14.16 -11.55 -0.83
CA GLY A 21 -13.27 -12.66 -0.48
C GLY A 21 -13.64 -13.50 0.74
N LYS A 22 -14.89 -13.42 1.21
CA LYS A 22 -15.39 -14.24 2.34
C LYS A 22 -15.42 -15.76 2.06
N CYS A 23 -15.37 -16.15 0.79
CA CYS A 23 -15.21 -17.54 0.36
C CYS A 23 -13.77 -18.05 0.38
N GLY A 24 -12.79 -17.20 0.75
CA GLY A 24 -11.36 -17.54 0.75
C GLY A 24 -10.59 -17.17 -0.52
N HIS A 25 -11.26 -16.59 -1.51
CA HIS A 25 -10.68 -16.16 -2.79
C HIS A 25 -10.58 -14.65 -2.91
N ASP A 26 -9.65 -14.12 -3.72
CA ASP A 26 -9.42 -12.67 -3.87
C ASP A 26 -10.57 -11.90 -4.58
N GLY A 27 -11.57 -12.61 -5.08
CA GLY A 27 -12.73 -12.03 -5.77
C GLY A 27 -13.69 -13.10 -6.28
N CYS A 28 -14.72 -12.65 -7.00
CA CYS A 28 -15.71 -13.58 -7.56
C CYS A 28 -15.13 -14.42 -8.71
N ARG A 29 -14.30 -13.83 -9.58
CA ARG A 29 -13.71 -14.54 -10.72
C ARG A 29 -12.80 -15.70 -10.29
N PRO A 30 -11.84 -15.54 -9.35
CA PRO A 30 -11.04 -16.67 -8.87
C PRO A 30 -11.89 -17.78 -8.22
N TYR A 31 -12.95 -17.43 -7.48
CA TYR A 31 -13.86 -18.44 -6.95
C TYR A 31 -14.64 -19.17 -8.05
N ALA A 32 -15.02 -18.46 -9.12
CA ALA A 32 -15.67 -19.08 -10.27
C ALA A 32 -14.76 -20.08 -11.01
N GLU A 33 -13.48 -19.73 -11.14
CA GLU A 33 -12.44 -20.62 -11.68
C GLU A 33 -12.30 -21.87 -10.81
N ALA A 34 -12.18 -21.69 -9.49
CA ALA A 34 -12.05 -22.81 -8.57
C ALA A 34 -13.30 -23.71 -8.52
N ILE A 35 -14.51 -23.16 -8.62
CA ILE A 35 -15.74 -23.95 -8.76
C ILE A 35 -15.66 -24.79 -10.03
N ALA A 36 -15.27 -24.21 -11.16
CA ALA A 36 -15.14 -24.95 -12.43
C ALA A 36 -14.13 -26.10 -12.32
N GLU A 37 -13.10 -25.94 -11.49
CA GLU A 37 -12.09 -26.97 -11.19
C GLU A 37 -12.52 -28.03 -10.16
N GLY A 38 -13.65 -27.83 -9.46
CA GLY A 38 -14.20 -28.82 -8.53
C GLY A 38 -14.42 -28.32 -7.10
N GLU A 39 -14.10 -27.07 -6.79
CA GLU A 39 -14.30 -26.52 -5.44
C GLU A 39 -15.80 -26.45 -5.05
N PRO A 40 -16.16 -26.56 -3.75
CA PRO A 40 -17.54 -26.48 -3.31
C PRO A 40 -18.26 -25.18 -3.69
N ILE A 41 -19.53 -25.31 -4.09
CA ILE A 41 -20.40 -24.23 -4.60
C ILE A 41 -21.13 -23.44 -3.49
N ASN A 42 -20.90 -23.78 -2.23
CA ASN A 42 -21.64 -23.32 -1.04
C ASN A 42 -20.82 -22.40 -0.11
N ARG A 43 -19.76 -21.75 -0.63
CA ARG A 43 -18.83 -20.92 0.16
C ARG A 43 -19.08 -19.43 0.07
N CYS A 44 -20.12 -18.98 -0.63
CA CYS A 44 -20.39 -17.56 -0.86
C CYS A 44 -21.52 -17.02 0.05
N PRO A 45 -21.23 -16.56 1.28
CA PRO A 45 -22.26 -16.03 2.18
C PRO A 45 -23.09 -14.87 1.59
N PRO A 46 -22.52 -13.88 0.85
CA PRO A 46 -23.34 -12.83 0.22
C PRO A 46 -24.23 -13.34 -0.93
N GLY A 47 -23.96 -14.54 -1.47
CA GLY A 47 -24.75 -15.14 -2.53
C GLY A 47 -26.01 -15.83 -2.00
N GLY A 48 -26.00 -16.26 -0.74
CA GLY A 48 -27.12 -16.98 -0.14
C GLY A 48 -27.39 -18.34 -0.80
N ASP A 49 -28.45 -19.00 -0.34
CA ASP A 49 -28.83 -20.33 -0.84
C ASP A 49 -29.25 -20.29 -2.32
N GLU A 50 -29.86 -19.18 -2.77
CA GLU A 50 -30.28 -19.00 -4.17
C GLU A 50 -29.09 -19.08 -5.13
N THR A 51 -27.93 -18.51 -4.76
CA THR A 51 -26.71 -18.65 -5.57
C THR A 51 -26.25 -20.10 -5.62
N VAL A 52 -26.32 -20.85 -4.51
CA VAL A 52 -25.94 -22.26 -4.48
C VAL A 52 -26.82 -23.10 -5.41
N VAL A 53 -28.13 -22.87 -5.42
CA VAL A 53 -29.08 -23.56 -6.31
C VAL A 53 -28.71 -23.31 -7.78
N ARG A 54 -28.51 -22.04 -8.15
CA ARG A 54 -28.14 -21.68 -9.54
C ARG A 54 -26.79 -22.27 -9.95
N LEU A 55 -25.82 -22.28 -9.03
CA LEU A 55 -24.51 -22.89 -9.29
C LEU A 55 -24.59 -24.42 -9.43
N ALA A 56 -25.43 -25.08 -8.63
CA ALA A 56 -25.68 -26.52 -8.72
C ALA A 56 -26.25 -26.88 -10.10
N GLU A 57 -27.25 -26.12 -10.57
CA GLU A 57 -27.83 -26.27 -11.92
C GLU A 57 -26.78 -26.08 -13.02
N LEU A 58 -25.98 -25.01 -12.94
CA LEU A 58 -24.95 -24.71 -13.95
C LEU A 58 -23.81 -25.73 -13.99
N THR A 59 -23.46 -26.31 -12.84
CA THR A 59 -22.32 -27.24 -12.72
C THR A 59 -22.73 -28.71 -12.78
N GLY A 60 -24.04 -29.00 -12.81
CA GLY A 60 -24.57 -30.37 -12.75
C GLY A 60 -24.30 -31.07 -11.41
N ARG A 61 -24.19 -30.32 -10.32
CA ARG A 61 -23.89 -30.83 -8.96
C ARG A 61 -25.14 -30.81 -8.09
N SER A 62 -25.13 -31.56 -6.99
CA SER A 62 -26.17 -31.44 -5.96
C SER A 62 -25.98 -30.15 -5.15
N THR A 63 -27.09 -29.59 -4.66
CA THR A 63 -27.04 -28.47 -3.72
C THR A 63 -26.43 -28.90 -2.39
N LEU A 64 -25.72 -27.97 -1.74
CA LEU A 64 -25.12 -28.16 -0.42
C LEU A 64 -25.53 -26.97 0.48
N PRO A 65 -25.74 -27.18 1.78
CA PRO A 65 -25.98 -26.07 2.71
C PRO A 65 -24.79 -25.10 2.71
N LEU A 66 -25.02 -23.79 2.83
CA LEU A 66 -23.93 -22.82 2.94
C LEU A 66 -22.98 -23.16 4.10
N GLU A 67 -21.67 -23.06 3.86
CA GLU A 67 -20.65 -23.23 4.90
C GLU A 67 -20.66 -22.09 5.93
N GLN A 68 -21.12 -20.90 5.52
CA GLN A 68 -21.24 -19.71 6.35
C GLN A 68 -22.66 -19.13 6.22
N PRO A 69 -23.23 -18.54 7.28
CA PRO A 69 -24.56 -17.94 7.23
C PRO A 69 -24.69 -16.92 6.11
N ALA A 70 -25.85 -16.93 5.43
CA ALA A 70 -26.16 -15.95 4.39
C ALA A 70 -26.02 -14.53 4.94
N GLN A 71 -25.41 -13.64 4.15
CA GLN A 71 -25.18 -12.26 4.55
C GLN A 71 -26.14 -11.31 3.82
N SER A 72 -26.93 -10.55 4.58
CA SER A 72 -27.75 -9.48 4.01
C SER A 72 -26.91 -8.34 3.45
N PRO A 73 -27.36 -7.67 2.37
CA PRO A 73 -26.65 -6.54 1.77
C PRO A 73 -26.36 -5.39 2.75
N LEU A 74 -25.08 -5.02 2.85
CA LEU A 74 -24.60 -3.90 3.65
C LEU A 74 -24.16 -2.70 2.78
N VAL A 75 -23.95 -1.56 3.42
CA VAL A 75 -23.32 -0.36 2.87
C VAL A 75 -22.29 0.16 3.87
N ALA A 76 -21.15 0.62 3.37
CA ALA A 76 -20.16 1.30 4.20
C ALA A 76 -20.55 2.78 4.36
N ARG A 77 -20.40 3.32 5.56
CA ARG A 77 -20.60 4.75 5.85
C ARG A 77 -19.38 5.31 6.57
N ILE A 78 -18.84 6.41 6.08
CA ILE A 78 -17.67 7.07 6.68
C ILE A 78 -18.17 8.17 7.61
N ARG A 79 -17.69 8.18 8.85
CA ARG A 79 -17.87 9.31 9.78
C ARG A 79 -16.91 10.43 9.36
N GLU A 80 -17.48 11.45 8.73
CA GLU A 80 -16.73 12.47 7.99
C GLU A 80 -15.86 13.35 8.90
N ASP A 81 -16.30 13.58 10.14
CA ASP A 81 -15.63 14.34 11.19
C ASP A 81 -14.37 13.65 11.72
N GLU A 82 -14.34 12.31 11.70
CA GLU A 82 -13.18 11.51 12.11
C GLU A 82 -12.20 11.24 10.96
N CYS A 83 -12.64 11.42 9.71
CA CYS A 83 -11.85 11.06 8.54
C CYS A 83 -10.65 11.98 8.32
N ILE A 84 -9.44 11.41 8.42
CA ILE A 84 -8.18 12.17 8.24
C ILE A 84 -7.69 12.28 6.78
N GLY A 85 -8.48 11.82 5.80
CA GLY A 85 -8.08 11.90 4.40
C GLY A 85 -6.88 11.03 4.00
N CYS A 86 -6.69 9.85 4.60
CA CYS A 86 -5.49 9.01 4.37
C CYS A 86 -5.48 8.19 3.07
N THR A 87 -6.62 8.12 2.35
CA THR A 87 -6.85 7.43 1.06
C THR A 87 -6.70 5.90 1.04
N LYS A 88 -6.41 5.25 2.17
CA LYS A 88 -6.31 3.78 2.24
C LYS A 88 -7.63 3.07 1.90
N CYS A 89 -8.77 3.63 2.30
CA CYS A 89 -10.09 3.10 1.96
C CYS A 89 -10.37 3.14 0.45
N ILE A 90 -10.02 4.23 -0.25
CA ILE A 90 -10.12 4.33 -1.72
C ILE A 90 -9.28 3.23 -2.40
N GLN A 91 -8.06 3.00 -1.89
CA GLN A 91 -7.17 1.97 -2.42
C GLN A 91 -7.71 0.56 -2.18
N ALA A 92 -8.44 0.33 -1.10
CA ALA A 92 -9.04 -0.98 -0.80
C ALA A 92 -10.36 -1.23 -1.54
N CYS A 93 -11.13 -0.19 -1.86
CA CYS A 93 -12.47 -0.34 -2.45
C CYS A 93 -12.43 -1.00 -3.85
N PRO A 94 -12.95 -2.22 -4.05
CA PRO A 94 -12.81 -2.96 -5.30
C PRO A 94 -13.66 -2.40 -6.44
N VAL A 95 -14.58 -1.46 -6.15
CA VAL A 95 -15.54 -0.89 -7.10
C VAL A 95 -15.49 0.64 -7.15
N ASP A 96 -14.51 1.27 -6.51
CA ASP A 96 -14.38 2.74 -6.44
C ASP A 96 -15.64 3.47 -5.95
N ALA A 97 -16.34 2.92 -4.96
CA ALA A 97 -17.53 3.57 -4.38
C ALA A 97 -17.18 4.67 -3.37
N ILE A 98 -15.90 4.93 -3.11
CA ILE A 98 -15.45 5.92 -2.12
C ILE A 98 -14.89 7.15 -2.85
N LEU A 99 -15.44 8.32 -2.56
CA LEU A 99 -14.98 9.60 -3.07
C LEU A 99 -14.18 10.36 -2.03
N GLY A 100 -13.24 11.16 -2.51
CA GLY A 100 -12.45 12.11 -1.72
C GLY A 100 -11.03 12.23 -2.25
N ALA A 101 -10.17 12.91 -1.50
CA ALA A 101 -8.79 13.18 -1.88
C ALA A 101 -7.85 13.12 -0.67
N ALA A 102 -6.55 13.11 -0.94
CA ALA A 102 -5.56 13.16 0.12
C ALA A 102 -5.76 14.41 0.99
N LYS A 103 -5.84 14.21 2.30
CA LYS A 103 -6.10 15.25 3.33
C LYS A 103 -7.47 15.93 3.22
N GLN A 104 -8.43 15.32 2.51
CA GLN A 104 -9.82 15.74 2.46
C GLN A 104 -10.71 14.63 3.04
N MET A 105 -11.90 14.98 3.55
CA MET A 105 -12.85 13.98 4.00
C MET A 105 -13.22 13.03 2.86
N HIS A 106 -13.53 11.79 3.21
CA HIS A 106 -14.01 10.79 2.27
C HIS A 106 -15.47 10.48 2.56
N THR A 107 -16.22 10.15 1.52
CA THR A 107 -17.61 9.72 1.63
C THR A 107 -17.88 8.54 0.70
N VAL A 108 -18.94 7.78 0.97
CA VAL A 108 -19.30 6.59 0.19
C VAL A 108 -20.49 6.92 -0.69
N ILE A 109 -20.40 6.60 -1.97
CA ILE A 109 -21.55 6.61 -2.88
C ILE A 109 -22.33 5.31 -2.61
N GLU A 110 -23.40 5.43 -1.82
CA GLU A 110 -24.18 4.28 -1.33
C GLU A 110 -24.64 3.35 -2.46
N SER A 111 -25.15 3.92 -3.55
CA SER A 111 -25.66 3.18 -4.72
C SER A 111 -24.59 2.38 -5.48
N GLU A 112 -23.31 2.69 -5.27
CA GLU A 112 -22.18 2.01 -5.91
C GLU A 112 -21.46 1.04 -4.96
N CYS A 113 -21.77 1.08 -3.66
CA CYS A 113 -21.12 0.29 -2.63
C CYS A 113 -21.62 -1.16 -2.66
N THR A 114 -20.70 -2.11 -2.80
CA THR A 114 -21.02 -3.55 -2.73
C THR A 114 -21.04 -4.10 -1.30
N GLY A 115 -20.81 -3.25 -0.28
CA GLY A 115 -20.79 -3.69 1.13
C GLY A 115 -19.74 -4.76 1.41
N CYS A 116 -18.63 -4.76 0.68
CA CYS A 116 -17.59 -5.78 0.76
C CYS A 116 -16.69 -5.71 2.00
N GLU A 117 -16.80 -4.65 2.80
CA GLU A 117 -16.11 -4.47 4.08
C GLU A 117 -14.58 -4.29 4.00
N LEU A 118 -13.97 -4.47 2.81
CA LEU A 118 -12.52 -4.35 2.59
C LEU A 118 -11.91 -3.00 2.99
N CYS A 119 -12.74 -1.96 3.10
CA CYS A 119 -12.29 -0.63 3.49
C CYS A 119 -12.12 -0.43 5.00
N VAL A 120 -12.72 -1.28 5.84
CA VAL A 120 -12.73 -1.15 7.31
C VAL A 120 -11.32 -1.32 7.88
N ALA A 121 -10.71 -2.50 7.68
CA ALA A 121 -9.40 -2.80 8.26
C ALA A 121 -8.27 -1.83 7.86
N PRO A 122 -8.19 -1.33 6.60
CA PRO A 122 -7.20 -0.33 6.22
C PRO A 122 -7.37 1.06 6.87
N CYS A 123 -8.52 1.37 7.47
CA CYS A 123 -8.80 2.68 8.06
C CYS A 123 -8.02 2.88 9.37
N PRO A 124 -7.02 3.79 9.43
CA PRO A 124 -6.16 3.93 10.60
C PRO A 124 -6.82 4.66 11.78
N VAL A 125 -7.99 5.23 11.57
CA VAL A 125 -8.78 5.94 12.59
C VAL A 125 -10.11 5.25 12.89
N ASP A 126 -10.39 4.14 12.20
CA ASP A 126 -11.59 3.33 12.40
C ASP A 126 -12.93 4.09 12.23
N CYS A 127 -12.97 5.01 11.26
CA CYS A 127 -14.12 5.88 10.98
C CYS A 127 -15.18 5.29 10.03
N ILE A 128 -15.26 3.96 9.87
CA ILE A 128 -16.13 3.33 8.85
C ILE A 128 -17.09 2.35 9.51
N ASP A 129 -18.39 2.63 9.38
CA ASP A 129 -19.48 1.76 9.84
C ASP A 129 -20.04 0.92 8.70
N LEU A 130 -20.53 -0.28 9.02
CA LEU A 130 -21.28 -1.13 8.10
C LEU A 130 -22.72 -1.17 8.53
N LEU A 131 -23.60 -0.67 7.67
CA LEU A 131 -25.03 -0.55 7.93
C LEU A 131 -25.81 -1.43 6.94
N PRO A 132 -27.01 -1.91 7.29
CA PRO A 132 -27.93 -2.49 6.31
C PRO A 132 -28.16 -1.52 5.15
N HIS A 133 -28.17 -2.03 3.92
CA HIS A 133 -28.35 -1.14 2.77
C HIS A 133 -29.78 -0.58 2.73
N PRO A 134 -29.98 0.75 2.54
CA PRO A 134 -31.32 1.35 2.56
C PRO A 134 -32.29 0.76 1.52
N GLU A 135 -31.86 0.59 0.26
CA GLU A 135 -32.71 -0.05 -0.78
C GLU A 135 -33.07 -1.50 -0.42
N TRP A 136 -32.22 -2.22 0.34
CA TRP A 136 -32.53 -3.57 0.80
C TRP A 136 -33.60 -3.55 1.90
N GLN A 137 -33.48 -2.62 2.85
CA GLN A 137 -34.47 -2.45 3.91
C GLN A 137 -35.83 -1.97 3.38
N ALA A 138 -35.83 -1.21 2.29
CA ALA A 138 -37.04 -0.70 1.65
C ALA A 138 -37.74 -1.72 0.73
N ALA A 139 -37.12 -2.85 0.42
CA ALA A 139 -37.71 -3.87 -0.43
C ALA A 139 -38.92 -4.53 0.26
N SER A 140 -40.11 -4.36 -0.34
CA SER A 140 -41.39 -4.80 0.24
C SER A 140 -41.67 -6.29 0.10
N ASP A 141 -41.03 -6.95 -0.88
CA ASP A 141 -41.30 -8.34 -1.26
C ASP A 141 -40.05 -9.02 -1.85
N GLU A 142 -40.15 -10.33 -2.07
CA GLU A 142 -39.06 -11.15 -2.60
C GLU A 142 -38.62 -10.72 -4.02
N GLN A 143 -39.53 -10.22 -4.85
CA GLN A 143 -39.20 -9.81 -6.21
C GLN A 143 -38.34 -8.54 -6.19
N ALA A 144 -38.72 -7.55 -5.38
CA ALA A 144 -37.93 -6.35 -5.16
C ALA A 144 -36.53 -6.67 -4.59
N GLN A 145 -36.44 -7.64 -3.68
CA GLN A 145 -35.15 -8.14 -3.17
C GLN A 145 -34.30 -8.77 -4.27
N ARG A 146 -34.87 -9.63 -5.12
CA ARG A 146 -34.17 -10.25 -6.26
C ARG A 146 -33.70 -9.21 -7.27
N ASP A 147 -34.56 -8.26 -7.62
CA ASP A 147 -34.23 -7.19 -8.56
C ASP A 147 -33.10 -6.30 -8.04
N TYR A 148 -33.13 -5.97 -6.74
CA TYR A 148 -32.05 -5.25 -6.07
C TYR A 148 -30.73 -6.03 -6.11
N LEU A 149 -30.73 -7.32 -5.75
CA LEU A 149 -29.52 -8.16 -5.78
C LEU A 149 -28.96 -8.28 -7.21
N ALA A 150 -29.81 -8.46 -8.20
CA ALA A 150 -29.41 -8.53 -9.61
C ALA A 150 -28.81 -7.21 -10.11
N LYS A 151 -29.45 -6.07 -9.80
CA LYS A 151 -28.94 -4.71 -10.09
C LYS A 151 -27.57 -4.49 -9.45
N ARG A 152 -27.45 -4.83 -8.16
CA ARG A 152 -26.21 -4.68 -7.38
C ARG A 152 -25.08 -5.55 -7.93
N ALA A 153 -25.34 -6.81 -8.26
CA ALA A 153 -24.34 -7.70 -8.83
C ALA A 153 -23.86 -7.20 -10.20
N LYS A 154 -24.78 -6.76 -11.07
CA LYS A 154 -24.47 -6.17 -12.38
C LYS A 154 -23.58 -4.93 -12.24
N LEU A 155 -23.96 -3.98 -11.39
CA LEU A 155 -23.20 -2.75 -11.19
C LEU A 155 -21.84 -3.03 -10.54
N GLY A 156 -21.80 -3.91 -9.53
CA GLY A 156 -20.58 -4.34 -8.86
C GLY A 156 -19.54 -4.88 -9.83
N ARG A 157 -19.94 -5.80 -10.72
CA ARG A 157 -19.09 -6.31 -11.81
C ARG A 157 -18.58 -5.19 -12.71
N GLN A 158 -19.49 -4.39 -13.27
CA GLN A 158 -19.14 -3.34 -14.23
C GLN A 158 -18.09 -2.37 -13.66
N ARG A 159 -18.27 -1.98 -12.40
CA ARG A 159 -17.36 -1.07 -11.71
C ARG A 159 -16.04 -1.73 -11.36
N HIS A 160 -16.05 -2.97 -10.89
CA HIS A 160 -14.84 -3.74 -10.63
C HIS A 160 -13.98 -3.86 -11.89
N ASP A 161 -14.60 -4.22 -13.01
CA ASP A 161 -13.91 -4.33 -14.30
C ASP A 161 -13.38 -2.98 -14.77
N ALA A 162 -14.15 -1.91 -14.61
CA ALA A 162 -13.73 -0.55 -14.96
C ALA A 162 -12.52 -0.11 -14.12
N ARG A 163 -12.52 -0.41 -12.81
CA ARG A 163 -11.39 -0.17 -11.91
C ARG A 163 -10.17 -0.95 -12.35
N ASN A 164 -10.29 -2.25 -12.60
CA ASN A 164 -9.18 -3.10 -12.99
C ASN A 164 -8.57 -2.64 -14.33
N ARG A 165 -9.39 -2.28 -15.31
CA ARG A 165 -8.92 -1.66 -16.57
C ARG A 165 -8.18 -0.34 -16.32
N ARG A 166 -8.68 0.52 -15.41
CA ARG A 166 -7.99 1.76 -15.04
C ARG A 166 -6.63 1.49 -14.40
N LEU A 167 -6.56 0.58 -13.44
CA LEU A 167 -5.32 0.22 -12.74
C LEU A 167 -4.29 -0.41 -13.69
N ALA A 168 -4.74 -1.29 -14.61
CA ALA A 168 -3.89 -1.89 -15.63
C ALA A 168 -3.23 -0.82 -16.52
N ARG A 169 -4.02 0.13 -17.05
CA ARG A 169 -3.51 1.26 -17.85
C ARG A 169 -2.49 2.10 -17.08
N GLN A 170 -2.79 2.44 -15.82
CA GLN A 170 -1.86 3.20 -14.98
C GLN A 170 -0.56 2.45 -14.68
N ALA A 171 -0.64 1.13 -14.47
CA ALA A 171 0.53 0.29 -14.23
C ALA A 171 1.42 0.23 -15.48
N GLU A 172 0.82 0.07 -16.67
CA GLU A 172 1.53 0.08 -17.94
C GLU A 172 2.22 1.41 -18.21
N GLU A 173 1.52 2.53 -18.01
CA GLU A 173 2.11 3.86 -18.18
C GLU A 173 3.30 4.07 -17.23
N LYS A 174 3.17 3.66 -15.96
CA LYS A 174 4.28 3.70 -14.99
C LYS A 174 5.46 2.83 -15.42
N ARG A 175 5.21 1.63 -15.97
CA ARG A 175 6.26 0.75 -16.53
C ARG A 175 6.97 1.42 -17.70
N ARG A 176 6.23 2.00 -18.65
CA ARG A 176 6.79 2.73 -19.80
C ARG A 176 7.68 3.90 -19.36
N ARG A 177 7.19 4.77 -18.47
CA ARG A 177 7.97 5.90 -17.93
C ARG A 177 9.25 5.43 -17.21
N ARG A 178 9.22 4.29 -16.52
CA ARG A 178 10.41 3.72 -15.87
C ARG A 178 11.42 3.20 -16.90
N ALA A 179 10.94 2.48 -17.92
CA ALA A 179 11.77 1.99 -19.01
C ALA A 179 12.44 3.13 -19.78
N GLU A 180 11.70 4.20 -20.10
CA GLU A 180 12.24 5.42 -20.74
C GLU A 180 13.35 6.06 -19.89
N ARG A 181 13.11 6.25 -18.58
CA ARG A 181 14.12 6.78 -17.65
C ARG A 181 15.35 5.87 -17.54
N GLN A 182 15.16 4.56 -17.60
CA GLN A 182 16.26 3.60 -17.58
C GLN A 182 17.07 3.65 -18.87
N ALA A 183 16.41 3.67 -20.03
CA ALA A 183 17.04 3.80 -21.35
C ALA A 183 17.84 5.10 -21.47
N GLN A 184 17.30 6.22 -20.96
CA GLN A 184 18.02 7.51 -20.91
C GLN A 184 19.26 7.47 -20.00
N ARG A 185 19.27 6.64 -18.95
CA ARG A 185 20.42 6.45 -18.07
C ARG A 185 21.47 5.50 -18.63
N THR A 186 21.08 4.53 -19.46
CA THR A 186 21.98 3.56 -20.10
C THR A 186 22.44 3.98 -21.49
N ALA A 187 21.84 5.05 -22.06
CA ALA A 187 22.33 5.65 -23.30
C ALA A 187 23.78 6.10 -23.10
N PRO A 188 24.70 5.74 -24.01
CA PRO A 188 26.08 6.19 -23.93
C PRO A 188 26.08 7.72 -23.96
N ALA A 189 26.62 8.34 -22.92
CA ALA A 189 26.75 9.78 -22.85
C ALA A 189 27.73 10.24 -23.93
N SER A 190 27.22 10.65 -25.09
CA SER A 190 27.95 11.52 -26.00
C SER A 190 27.97 12.93 -25.41
N LYS A 191 28.76 13.11 -24.34
CA LYS A 191 29.21 14.45 -23.94
C LYS A 191 30.69 14.59 -24.31
N PRO A 192 31.09 15.72 -24.92
CA PRO A 192 32.49 16.01 -25.15
C PRO A 192 33.24 15.94 -23.82
N ALA A 193 34.38 15.27 -23.82
CA ALA A 193 35.29 15.22 -22.70
C ALA A 193 35.93 16.60 -22.49
N GLU A 194 35.22 17.53 -21.86
CA GLU A 194 35.79 18.79 -21.39
C GLU A 194 34.98 19.35 -20.22
N ALA A 195 35.68 19.63 -19.13
CA ALA A 195 35.24 20.22 -17.86
C ALA A 195 34.46 19.32 -16.87
N ALA A 196 35.08 18.24 -16.42
CA ALA A 196 34.78 17.67 -15.10
C ALA A 196 35.42 18.54 -14.00
N ALA A 197 34.76 19.63 -13.63
CA ALA A 197 35.05 20.31 -12.37
C ALA A 197 34.51 19.44 -11.21
N THR A 198 35.43 18.98 -10.36
CA THR A 198 35.26 18.16 -9.16
C THR A 198 34.38 18.84 -8.11
N SER A 199 33.06 18.72 -8.21
CA SER A 199 32.17 19.13 -7.12
C SER A 199 32.25 18.13 -5.95
N SER A 200 32.37 18.64 -4.72
CA SER A 200 32.44 17.81 -3.50
C SER A 200 31.23 16.86 -3.36
N THR A 201 30.07 17.24 -3.88
CA THR A 201 28.87 16.40 -3.94
C THR A 201 29.04 15.19 -4.87
N SER A 202 29.67 15.39 -6.03
CA SER A 202 29.97 14.30 -6.97
C SER A 202 30.95 13.31 -6.35
N LEU A 203 32.04 13.81 -5.73
CA LEU A 203 33.04 12.98 -5.05
C LEU A 203 32.45 12.16 -3.89
N ARG A 204 31.58 12.76 -3.06
CA ARG A 204 30.88 12.03 -1.98
C ARG A 204 29.95 10.94 -2.50
N THR A 205 29.28 11.18 -3.64
CA THR A 205 28.40 10.18 -4.27
C THR A 205 29.20 9.02 -4.83
N THR A 206 30.32 9.31 -5.50
CA THR A 206 31.28 8.30 -5.99
C THR A 206 31.86 7.48 -4.84
N ARG A 207 32.26 8.12 -3.74
CA ARG A 207 32.73 7.47 -2.51
C ARG A 207 31.72 6.46 -1.96
N ALA A 208 30.46 6.86 -1.82
CA ALA A 208 29.39 5.99 -1.32
C ALA A 208 29.16 4.77 -2.23
N SER A 209 29.24 4.97 -3.56
CA SER A 209 29.12 3.88 -4.54
C SER A 209 30.28 2.89 -4.46
N LEU A 210 31.52 3.38 -4.30
CA LEU A 210 32.72 2.52 -4.15
C LEU A 210 32.65 1.69 -2.86
N LEU A 211 32.24 2.29 -1.73
CA LEU A 211 32.03 1.58 -0.46
C LEU A 211 30.98 0.47 -0.58
N ALA A 212 29.86 0.74 -1.27
CA ALA A 212 28.81 -0.26 -1.48
C ALA A 212 29.31 -1.42 -2.37
N SER A 213 30.11 -1.12 -3.40
CA SER A 213 30.74 -2.14 -4.25
C SER A 213 31.76 -2.99 -3.48
N LEU A 214 32.59 -2.38 -2.64
CA LEU A 214 33.56 -3.09 -1.81
C LEU A 214 32.86 -4.07 -0.85
N LYS A 215 31.80 -3.61 -0.16
CA LYS A 215 31.01 -4.46 0.74
C LYS A 215 30.36 -5.66 0.03
N ARG A 216 29.96 -5.49 -1.24
CA ARG A 216 29.44 -6.61 -2.06
C ARG A 216 30.53 -7.64 -2.37
N VAL A 217 31.72 -7.18 -2.77
CA VAL A 217 32.87 -8.05 -3.03
C VAL A 217 33.30 -8.79 -1.76
N ASP A 218 33.36 -8.10 -0.62
CA ASP A 218 33.70 -8.73 0.66
C ASP A 218 32.68 -9.80 1.08
N ARG A 219 31.38 -9.57 0.84
CA ARG A 219 30.35 -10.59 1.07
C ARG A 219 30.51 -11.79 0.13
N GLN A 220 30.84 -11.56 -1.14
CA GLN A 220 31.10 -12.65 -2.09
C GLN A 220 32.31 -13.49 -1.64
N ARG A 221 33.37 -12.87 -1.12
CA ARG A 221 34.56 -13.58 -0.62
C ARG A 221 34.28 -14.50 0.58
N GLN A 222 33.20 -14.28 1.31
CA GLN A 222 32.80 -15.13 2.44
C GLN A 222 32.07 -16.41 1.99
N ASP A 223 31.79 -16.57 0.70
CA ASP A 223 31.18 -17.78 0.16
C ASP A 223 32.17 -18.95 0.16
N ALA A 224 31.85 -19.99 0.94
CA ALA A 224 32.66 -21.19 1.10
C ALA A 224 32.76 -22.04 -0.19
N SER A 225 31.89 -21.80 -1.19
CA SER A 225 31.85 -22.54 -2.45
C SER A 225 32.83 -22.03 -3.53
N LEU A 226 33.55 -20.94 -3.27
CA LEU A 226 34.46 -20.33 -4.24
C LEU A 226 35.76 -21.12 -4.47
N THR A 227 36.15 -21.21 -5.74
CA THR A 227 37.46 -21.76 -6.15
C THR A 227 38.60 -20.81 -5.80
N ASP A 228 39.83 -21.33 -5.74
CA ASP A 228 41.02 -20.49 -5.48
C ASP A 228 41.26 -19.43 -6.55
N ALA A 229 40.84 -19.69 -7.80
CA ALA A 229 40.91 -18.70 -8.88
C ALA A 229 39.92 -17.55 -8.65
N ASP A 230 38.68 -17.86 -8.25
CA ASP A 230 37.66 -16.87 -7.96
C ASP A 230 38.02 -16.02 -6.73
N ARG A 231 38.60 -16.63 -5.69
CA ARG A 231 39.09 -15.92 -4.51
C ARG A 231 40.15 -14.89 -4.88
N ARG A 232 41.14 -15.27 -5.70
CA ARG A 232 42.19 -14.36 -6.19
C ARG A 232 41.64 -13.22 -7.06
N ASP A 233 40.66 -13.50 -7.91
CA ASP A 233 40.01 -12.46 -8.73
C ASP A 233 39.22 -11.46 -7.88
N LEU A 234 38.45 -11.94 -6.90
CA LEU A 234 37.72 -11.09 -5.97
C LEU A 234 38.67 -10.24 -5.09
N GLU A 235 39.81 -10.79 -4.70
CA GLU A 235 40.85 -10.06 -3.98
C GLU A 235 41.44 -8.92 -4.80
N ARG A 236 41.80 -9.19 -6.06
CA ARG A 236 42.29 -8.16 -6.98
C ARG A 236 41.25 -7.04 -7.17
N ARG A 237 39.98 -7.39 -7.36
CA ARG A 237 38.89 -6.41 -7.50
C ARG A 237 38.66 -5.59 -6.23
N ALA A 238 38.74 -6.22 -5.05
CA ALA A 238 38.64 -5.52 -3.78
C ALA A 238 39.78 -4.50 -3.63
N GLU A 239 40.99 -4.88 -4.01
CA GLU A 239 42.16 -3.99 -3.95
C GLU A 239 42.05 -2.79 -4.90
N GLU A 240 41.59 -3.02 -6.12
CA GLU A 240 41.31 -1.95 -7.08
C GLU A 240 40.25 -0.96 -6.55
N LEU A 241 39.18 -1.48 -5.91
CA LEU A 241 38.14 -0.66 -5.30
C LEU A 241 38.67 0.15 -4.09
N ARG A 242 39.54 -0.44 -3.26
CA ARG A 242 40.18 0.25 -2.12
C ARG A 242 41.10 1.37 -2.59
N SER A 243 41.92 1.10 -3.61
CA SER A 243 42.81 2.10 -4.21
C SER A 243 42.03 3.31 -4.74
N ARG A 244 40.98 3.07 -5.54
CA ARG A 244 40.10 4.15 -6.04
C ARG A 244 39.39 4.92 -4.92
N LEU A 245 38.97 4.23 -3.86
CA LEU A 245 38.36 4.88 -2.70
C LEU A 245 39.35 5.80 -1.99
N ALA A 246 40.60 5.38 -1.84
CA ALA A 246 41.66 6.18 -1.22
C ALA A 246 41.96 7.47 -2.01
N ASP A 247 41.93 7.40 -3.35
CA ASP A 247 42.13 8.58 -4.20
C ASP A 247 40.96 9.58 -4.07
N ILE A 248 39.72 9.10 -4.02
CA ILE A 248 38.55 9.96 -3.80
C ILE A 248 38.56 10.56 -2.39
N ASP A 249 38.98 9.81 -1.38
CA ASP A 249 39.11 10.29 0.00
C ASP A 249 40.18 11.37 0.10
N ARG A 250 41.30 11.24 -0.64
CA ARG A 250 42.33 12.27 -0.76
C ARG A 250 41.78 13.56 -1.41
N GLN A 251 41.07 13.43 -2.53
CA GLN A 251 40.45 14.58 -3.20
C GLN A 251 39.39 15.29 -2.34
N LEU A 252 38.66 14.53 -1.50
CA LEU A 252 37.71 15.10 -0.55
C LEU A 252 38.41 15.83 0.61
N ALA A 253 39.55 15.32 1.08
CA ALA A 253 40.36 15.95 2.12
C ALA A 253 41.00 17.26 1.61
N GLU A 254 41.56 17.25 0.40
CA GLU A 254 42.11 18.42 -0.28
C GLU A 254 41.03 19.48 -0.54
N GLY A 255 39.80 19.06 -0.84
CA GLY A 255 38.65 19.97 -1.00
C GLY A 255 38.05 20.53 0.30
N THR A 256 38.40 19.98 1.47
CA THR A 256 37.89 20.44 2.78
C THR A 256 38.67 21.60 3.39
N GLU A 257 39.88 21.91 2.92
CA GLU A 257 40.66 23.07 3.41
C GLU A 257 40.05 24.43 3.04
N SER A 258 39.06 24.47 2.14
CA SER A 258 38.38 25.71 1.70
C SER A 258 36.99 25.96 2.34
N ALA A 259 36.47 25.07 3.19
CA ALA A 259 35.10 25.21 3.70
C ALA A 259 34.92 24.80 5.17
N ALA A 260 35.36 25.65 6.10
CA ALA A 260 35.06 25.51 7.53
C ALA A 260 34.03 26.56 8.03
N ARG A 261 32.85 26.04 8.46
CA ARG A 261 31.74 26.61 9.29
C ARG A 261 30.64 27.45 8.57
N PRO A 262 29.36 27.53 9.04
CA PRO A 262 28.61 26.84 10.12
C PRO A 262 27.22 26.24 9.71
N ALA A 263 26.95 25.95 8.43
CA ALA A 263 25.59 25.60 7.96
C ALA A 263 25.05 24.20 8.36
N SER A 264 25.90 23.28 8.86
CA SER A 264 25.48 21.90 9.18
C SER A 264 24.73 21.78 10.49
N SER A 265 25.02 22.63 11.49
CA SER A 265 24.42 22.51 12.83
C SER A 265 22.95 22.96 12.88
N ASP A 266 22.59 24.00 12.13
CA ASP A 266 21.21 24.51 12.07
C ASP A 266 20.28 23.55 11.32
N ARG A 267 20.78 22.88 10.28
CA ARG A 267 20.02 21.85 9.57
C ARG A 267 19.74 20.64 10.48
N GLN A 268 20.71 20.23 11.29
CA GLN A 268 20.55 19.15 12.27
C GLN A 268 19.55 19.53 13.38
N ARG A 269 19.61 20.76 13.90
CA ARG A 269 18.65 21.27 14.90
C ARG A 269 17.21 21.33 14.35
N ARG A 270 17.02 21.83 13.13
CA ARG A 270 15.70 21.83 12.45
C ARG A 270 15.16 20.42 12.23
N PHE A 271 16.03 19.47 11.89
CA PHE A 271 15.63 18.07 11.74
C PHE A 271 15.17 17.44 13.07
N ALA A 272 15.86 17.76 14.18
CA ALA A 272 15.48 17.30 15.52
C ALA A 272 14.10 17.81 15.94
N VAL A 273 13.79 19.09 15.69
CA VAL A 273 12.45 19.67 15.94
C VAL A 273 11.37 18.93 15.14
N ASN A 274 11.58 18.75 13.83
CA ASN A 274 10.62 18.03 12.98
C ASN A 274 10.38 16.58 13.44
N ALA A 275 11.43 15.88 13.88
CA ALA A 275 11.32 14.53 14.41
C ALA A 275 10.52 14.49 15.73
N ALA A 276 10.76 15.45 16.63
CA ALA A 276 10.02 15.58 17.89
C ALA A 276 8.53 15.92 17.67
N GLU A 277 8.21 16.78 16.69
CA GLU A 277 6.83 17.07 16.31
C GLU A 277 6.10 15.84 15.77
N GLN A 278 6.78 15.03 14.97
CA GLN A 278 6.23 13.78 14.46
C GLN A 278 5.99 12.76 15.59
N ALA A 279 6.92 12.66 16.56
CA ALA A 279 6.78 11.77 17.72
C ALA A 279 5.57 12.17 18.60
N ARG A 280 5.40 13.46 18.87
CA ARG A 280 4.24 14.00 19.60
C ARG A 280 2.92 13.70 18.91
N ARG A 281 2.87 13.86 17.58
CA ARG A 281 1.66 13.55 16.80
C ARG A 281 1.26 12.08 16.91
N ARG A 282 2.23 11.16 16.86
CA ARG A 282 1.98 9.71 17.04
C ARG A 282 1.48 9.38 18.43
N ALA A 283 2.11 9.95 19.48
CA ALA A 283 1.69 9.73 20.86
C ALA A 283 0.23 10.21 21.11
N ARG A 284 -0.16 11.35 20.53
CA ARG A 284 -1.57 11.81 20.56
C ARG A 284 -2.53 10.85 19.89
N GLN A 285 -2.14 10.28 18.75
CA GLN A 285 -2.97 9.31 18.04
C GLN A 285 -3.15 8.01 18.82
N GLN A 286 -2.09 7.54 19.49
CA GLN A 286 -2.14 6.36 20.37
C GLN A 286 -3.04 6.59 21.58
N LEU A 287 -2.95 7.76 22.22
CA LEU A 287 -3.83 8.11 23.35
C LEU A 287 -5.30 8.12 22.93
N ALA A 288 -5.61 8.77 21.81
CA ALA A 288 -6.97 8.79 21.29
C ALA A 288 -7.50 7.39 20.95
N HIS A 289 -6.64 6.50 20.44
CA HIS A 289 -7.01 5.12 20.14
C HIS A 289 -7.30 4.30 21.41
N ALA A 290 -6.42 4.37 22.40
CA ALA A 290 -6.60 3.68 23.69
C ALA A 290 -7.88 4.15 24.41
N GLN A 291 -8.16 5.46 24.37
CA GLN A 291 -9.40 6.03 24.93
C GLN A 291 -10.67 5.47 24.29
N ARG A 292 -10.64 5.14 22.99
CA ARG A 292 -11.79 4.54 22.29
C ARG A 292 -11.97 3.06 22.61
N GLN A 293 -10.89 2.34 22.89
CA GLN A 293 -10.97 0.93 23.25
C GLN A 293 -11.37 0.71 24.73
N GLY A 294 -11.37 1.78 25.54
CA GLY A 294 -11.65 1.68 26.97
C GLY A 294 -10.58 0.89 27.74
N ASP A 295 -9.35 0.86 27.20
CA ASP A 295 -8.21 0.17 27.80
C ASP A 295 -7.43 1.16 28.68
N ASP A 296 -7.70 1.14 29.98
CA ASP A 296 -7.14 2.08 30.95
C ASP A 296 -5.61 2.01 31.03
N ASP A 297 -5.02 0.82 30.91
CA ASP A 297 -3.57 0.62 30.93
C ASP A 297 -2.92 1.22 29.67
N ALA A 298 -3.53 1.00 28.50
CA ALA A 298 -3.07 1.59 27.25
C ALA A 298 -3.24 3.13 27.23
N ILE A 299 -4.28 3.65 27.89
CA ILE A 299 -4.50 5.10 28.05
C ILE A 299 -3.38 5.71 28.89
N GLU A 300 -3.05 5.10 30.03
CA GLU A 300 -1.98 5.58 30.91
C GLU A 300 -0.62 5.57 30.20
N ALA A 301 -0.27 4.45 29.55
CA ALA A 301 0.97 4.34 28.78
C ALA A 301 1.08 5.38 27.66
N ALA A 302 -0.03 5.67 26.97
CA ALA A 302 -0.07 6.66 25.91
C ALA A 302 0.01 8.10 26.42
N ARG A 303 -0.56 8.41 27.60
CA ARG A 303 -0.41 9.72 28.27
C ARG A 303 1.05 9.98 28.63
N ASP A 304 1.72 8.98 29.19
CA ASP A 304 3.14 9.06 29.54
C ASP A 304 4.02 9.25 28.32
N GLN A 305 3.71 8.56 27.21
CA GLN A 305 4.43 8.73 25.96
C GLN A 305 4.23 10.13 25.37
N LEU A 306 3.03 10.71 25.48
CA LEU A 306 2.76 12.07 25.05
C LEU A 306 3.54 13.09 25.89
N ALA A 307 3.54 12.93 27.21
CA ALA A 307 4.31 13.79 28.11
C ALA A 307 5.82 13.73 27.82
N ARG A 308 6.37 12.55 27.52
CA ARG A 308 7.77 12.40 27.08
C ARG A 308 8.02 13.11 25.75
N ALA A 309 7.12 12.97 24.77
CA ALA A 309 7.28 13.58 23.46
C ALA A 309 7.18 15.12 23.51
N ASP A 310 6.33 15.67 24.38
CA ASP A 310 6.23 17.11 24.62
C ASP A 310 7.54 17.68 25.20
N ARG A 311 8.13 17.01 26.20
CA ARG A 311 9.44 17.41 26.76
C ARG A 311 10.56 17.40 25.72
N VAL A 312 10.62 16.38 24.88
CA VAL A 312 11.63 16.29 23.80
C VAL A 312 11.45 17.40 22.77
N LEU A 313 10.20 17.75 22.44
CA LEU A 313 9.92 18.84 21.51
C LEU A 313 10.32 20.21 22.08
N GLU A 314 10.08 20.43 23.37
CA GLU A 314 10.48 21.64 24.08
C GLU A 314 12.01 21.80 24.06
N GLN A 315 12.75 20.76 24.48
CA GLN A 315 14.21 20.73 24.42
C GLN A 315 14.76 20.96 23.00
N ALA A 316 14.13 20.36 21.99
CA ALA A 316 14.56 20.55 20.59
C ALA A 316 14.32 21.99 20.10
N ARG A 317 13.26 22.65 20.57
CA ARG A 317 12.95 24.06 20.23
C ARG A 317 13.88 25.02 20.94
N GLU A 318 14.19 24.78 22.21
CA GLU A 318 15.19 25.55 22.97
C GLU A 318 16.57 25.47 22.32
N ALA A 319 16.98 24.27 21.88
CA ALA A 319 18.25 24.07 21.18
C ALA A 319 18.32 24.75 19.78
N LEU A 320 17.17 25.16 19.21
CA LEU A 320 17.07 25.90 17.96
C LEU A 320 17.00 27.43 18.19
N ALA A 321 16.68 27.88 19.41
CA ALA A 321 16.61 29.30 19.73
C ALA A 321 18.01 29.95 19.70
N PRO A 322 18.14 31.20 19.20
CA PRO A 322 19.41 31.92 19.27
C PRO A 322 19.77 32.20 20.74
N PRO A 323 21.05 32.21 21.12
CA PRO A 323 21.45 32.51 22.49
C PRO A 323 21.03 33.93 22.87
N SER A 324 20.35 34.06 24.01
CA SER A 324 20.01 35.35 24.62
C SER A 324 21.31 36.05 25.05
N HIS A 325 21.52 37.28 24.59
CA HIS A 325 22.61 38.16 25.04
C HIS A 325 22.30 38.82 26.38
#